data_AF-A0A4R0XWU2-F1
#
_entry.id   AF-A0A4R0XWU2-F1
#
_cell.length_a   1.000
_cell.length_b   1.000
_cell.length_c   1.000
_cell.angle_alpha   90.00
_cell.angle_beta   90.00
_cell.angle_gamma   90.00
#
_symmetry.space_group_name_H-M   'P 1'
#
loop_
_entity.id
_entity.type
_entity.pdbx_description
1 polymer ?
#
loop_
_entity_poly.entity_id
_entity_poly.type
_entity_poly.pdbx_seq_one_letter_code
_entity_poly.pdbx_strand_id
1 'polypeptide(L)' 'MGYSKDFKDKVIEIMARDKMSVRKAAQHFNVCIQTIQNWKKSTVTKPIPG' A
#
# COMPACT_ATOMS: atom_id res chain seq x y z
N MET A 1 8.32 -10.38 10.73
CA MET A 1 7.12 -10.84 9.99
C MET A 1 6.76 -9.75 8.99
N GLY A 2 6.97 -10.00 7.71
CA GLY A 2 6.76 -9.02 6.64
C GLY A 2 5.68 -9.52 5.68
N TYR A 3 4.88 -8.60 5.17
CA TYR A 3 3.95 -8.90 4.09
C TYR A 3 4.72 -9.16 2.79
N SER A 4 4.25 -10.12 1.98
CA SER A 4 4.83 -10.40 0.67
C SER A 4 4.68 -9.21 -0.27
N LYS A 5 5.57 -9.10 -1.25
CA LYS A 5 5.52 -8.03 -2.26
C LYS A 5 4.18 -8.05 -3.01
N ASP A 6 3.74 -9.22 -3.44
CA ASP A 6 2.49 -9.39 -4.21
C ASP A 6 1.27 -8.92 -3.41
N PHE A 7 1.25 -9.17 -2.10
CA PHE A 7 0.17 -8.69 -1.25
C PHE A 7 0.15 -7.16 -1.17
N LYS A 8 1.31 -6.53 -0.99
CA LYS A 8 1.42 -5.06 -0.95
C LYS A 8 0.96 -4.44 -2.27
N ASP A 9 1.44 -4.98 -3.39
CA ASP A 9 1.11 -4.50 -4.72
C ASP A 9 -0.40 -4.62 -4.97
N LYS A 10 -1.02 -5.76 -4.63
CA LYS A 10 -2.46 -5.96 -4.73
C LYS A 10 -3.27 -4.97 -3.88
N VAL A 11 -2.83 -4.70 -2.65
CA VAL A 11 -3.49 -3.72 -1.78
C VAL A 11 -3.43 -2.33 -2.40
N ILE A 12 -2.26 -1.91 -2.91
CA ILE A 12 -2.09 -0.59 -3.54
C ILE A 12 -2.88 -0.49 -4.86
N GLU A 13 -2.92 -1.56 -5.66
CA GLU A 13 -3.67 -1.61 -6.91
C GLU A 13 -5.18 -1.47 -6.67
N ILE A 14 -5.74 -2.24 -5.73
CA ILE A 14 -7.15 -2.15 -5.34
C ILE A 14 -7.45 -0.75 -4.78
N MET A 15 -6.56 -0.21 -3.97
CA MET A 15 -6.70 1.16 -3.46
C MET A 15 -6.77 2.21 -4.57
N ALA A 16 -5.92 2.09 -5.58
CA ALA A 16 -5.90 3.00 -6.72
C ALA A 16 -7.15 2.84 -7.60
N ARG A 17 -7.54 1.59 -7.89
CA ARG A 17 -8.69 1.24 -8.71
C ARG A 17 -10.01 1.73 -8.11
N ASP A 18 -10.21 1.46 -6.82
CA ASP A 18 -11.45 1.81 -6.11
C ASP A 18 -11.42 3.19 -5.45
N LYS A 19 -10.34 3.96 -5.66
CA LYS A 19 -10.08 5.25 -5.00
C LYS A 19 -10.26 5.18 -3.48
N MET A 20 -9.85 4.06 -2.87
CA MET A 20 -10.01 3.84 -1.44
C MET A 20 -9.02 4.66 -0.62
N SER A 21 -9.51 5.23 0.48
CA SER A 21 -8.64 5.85 1.47
C SER A 21 -7.83 4.80 2.23
N VAL A 22 -6.69 5.21 2.79
CA VAL A 22 -5.82 4.35 3.62
C VAL A 22 -6.59 3.70 4.76
N ARG A 23 -7.51 4.43 5.40
CA ARG A 23 -8.33 3.90 6.50
C ARG A 23 -9.26 2.78 6.02
N LYS A 24 -9.91 2.96 4.88
CA LYS A 24 -10.82 1.96 4.31
C LYS A 24 -10.06 0.71 3.87
N ALA A 25 -8.87 0.87 3.30
CA ALA A 25 -8.00 -0.25 2.93
C ALA A 25 -7.47 -1.00 4.15
N ALA A 26 -7.07 -0.28 5.20
CA ALA A 26 -6.63 -0.88 6.46
C ALA A 26 -7.71 -1.78 7.06
N GLN A 27 -8.96 -1.30 7.09
CA GLN A 27 -10.10 -2.10 7.53
C GLN A 27 -10.39 -3.28 6.59
N HIS A 28 -10.35 -3.07 5.27
CA HIS A 28 -10.69 -4.10 4.29
C HIS A 28 -9.69 -5.26 4.28
N PHE A 29 -8.40 -4.97 4.36
CA PHE A 29 -7.33 -5.97 4.35
C PHE A 29 -6.89 -6.40 5.76
N ASN A 30 -7.55 -5.88 6.80
CA ASN A 30 -7.19 -6.09 8.20
C ASN A 30 -5.70 -5.85 8.49
N VAL A 31 -5.18 -4.72 8.00
CA VAL A 31 -3.79 -4.28 8.21
C VAL A 31 -3.76 -2.93 8.88
N CYS A 32 -2.68 -2.65 9.61
CA CYS A 32 -2.54 -1.36 10.28
C CYS A 32 -2.45 -0.20 9.27
N ILE A 33 -3.08 0.93 9.60
CA ILE A 33 -3.02 2.16 8.79
C ILE A 33 -1.57 2.56 8.51
N GLN A 34 -0.71 2.51 9.53
CA GLN A 34 0.69 2.87 9.41
C GLN A 34 1.44 1.95 8.44
N THR A 35 1.07 0.67 8.36
CA THR A 35 1.64 -0.28 7.41
C THR A 35 1.34 0.11 5.96
N ILE A 36 0.08 0.44 5.65
CA ILE A 36 -0.29 0.91 4.31
C ILE A 36 0.37 2.26 3.98
N GLN A 37 0.43 3.18 4.95
CA GLN A 37 1.14 4.45 4.74
C GLN A 37 2.61 4.25 4.41
N ASN A 38 3.27 3.31 5.08
CA ASN A 38 4.66 2.97 4.81
C ASN A 38 4.82 2.37 3.40
N TRP A 39 3.90 1.51 2.96
CA TRP A 39 3.93 0.99 1.59
C TRP A 39 3.77 2.08 0.55
N LYS A 40 2.82 3.01 0.77
CA LYS A 40 2.61 4.15 -0.13
C LYS A 40 3.85 5.05 -0.22
N LYS A 41 4.58 5.24 0.88
CA LYS A 41 5.85 5.99 0.87
C LYS A 41 6.92 5.23 0.08
N SER A 42 7.07 3.92 0.32
CA SER A 42 8.06 3.09 -0.37
C SER A 42 7.79 2.94 -1.87
N THR A 43 6.54 2.99 -2.32
CA THR A 43 6.19 2.96 -3.75
C THR A 43 6.50 4.27 -4.46
N VAL A 44 6.55 5.40 -3.74
CA VAL A 44 6.83 6.73 -4.32
C VAL A 44 8.34 7.00 -4.43
N THR A 45 9.19 6.29 -3.68
CA THR A 45 10.64 6.48 -3.67
C THR A 45 11.41 5.62 -4.68
N LYS A 46 11.01 5.68 -5.96
CA LYS A 46 11.98 5.50 -7.06
C LYS A 46 11.93 6.71 -7.99
N PRO A 47 12.60 7.82 -7.66
CA PRO A 47 13.30 8.53 -8.72
C PRO A 47 14.41 7.59 -9.20
N ILE A 48 14.32 7.15 -10.45
CA ILE A 48 15.44 6.55 -11.16
C ILE A 48 16.55 7.62 -11.14
N PRO A 49 17.73 7.37 -10.55
CA PRO A 49 18.87 8.25 -10.78
C PRO A 49 19.25 8.06 -12.24
N GLY A 50 19.07 9.13 -13.04
CA GLY A 50 19.70 9.24 -14.35
C GLY A 50 21.21 9.44 -14.22
#